data_AF-K5YXD7-F1
#
_entry.id   AF-K5YXD7-F1
#
_cell.length_a   1.000
_cell.length_b   1.000
_cell.length_c   1.000
_cell.angle_alpha   90.00
_cell.angle_beta   90.00
_cell.angle_gamma   90.00
#
_symmetry.space_group_name_H-M   'P 1'
#
loop_
_entity.id
_entity.type
_entity.pdbx_description
1 polymer ?
#
loop_
_entity_poly.entity_id
_entity_poly.type
_entity_poly.pdbx_seq_one_letter_code
_entity_poly.pdbx_strand_id
1 'polypeptide(L)'
;MPGMLILLAALPFWAALRRRPGAQAAMRGVNAAVVGLLAASLYNPVWTSAVLRPADAALALVLFLLLLVAKLPPLAVVGLGALGGMGLIFI
;
A
#
# COMPACT_ATOMS: atom_id res chain seq x y z
N MET A 1 26.36 -20.37 -0.39
CA MET A 1 25.00 -19.80 -0.29
C MET A 1 23.97 -20.92 -0.01
N PRO A 2 23.86 -21.38 1.24
CA PRO A 2 22.99 -22.51 1.61
C PRO A 2 21.49 -22.22 1.41
N GLY A 3 21.05 -20.97 1.57
CA GLY A 3 19.66 -20.58 1.35
C GLY A 3 19.16 -20.77 -0.10
N MET A 4 20.03 -20.64 -1.09
CA MET A 4 19.65 -20.78 -2.50
C MET A 4 19.32 -22.23 -2.86
N LEU A 5 19.99 -23.20 -2.22
CA LEU A 5 19.70 -24.63 -2.38
C LEU A 5 18.35 -25.02 -1.78
N ILE A 6 18.00 -24.45 -0.62
CA ILE A 6 16.68 -24.65 0.01
C ILE A 6 15.58 -24.05 -0.87
N LEU A 7 15.81 -22.86 -1.44
CA LEU A 7 14.87 -22.21 -2.35
C LEU A 7 14.63 -23.07 -3.60
N LEU A 8 15.70 -23.56 -4.22
CA LEU A 8 15.65 -24.45 -5.39
C LEU A 8 14.96 -25.78 -5.10
N ALA A 9 15.16 -26.35 -3.90
CA ALA A 9 14.47 -27.58 -3.47
C ALA A 9 12.99 -27.36 -3.16
N ALA A 10 12.60 -26.18 -2.64
CA ALA A 10 11.22 -25.84 -2.34
C ALA A 10 10.40 -25.46 -3.59
N LEU A 11 11.05 -24.91 -4.63
CA LEU A 11 10.44 -24.49 -5.89
C LEU A 11 9.60 -25.57 -6.59
N PRO A 12 10.07 -26.82 -6.81
CA PRO A 12 9.28 -27.86 -7.46
C PRO A 12 8.05 -28.28 -6.64
N PHE A 13 8.17 -28.32 -5.31
CA PHE A 13 7.04 -28.59 -4.41
C PHE A 13 5.98 -27.49 -4.50
N TRP A 14 6.41 -26.23 -4.50
CA TRP A 14 5.52 -25.08 -4.68
C TRP A 14 4.83 -25.07 -6.05
N ALA A 15 5.56 -25.45 -7.10
CA ALA A 15 5.01 -25.57 -8.45
C ALA A 15 3.94 -26.68 -8.55
N ALA A 16 4.17 -27.83 -7.89
CA ALA A 16 3.19 -28.92 -7.83
C ALA A 16 1.93 -28.52 -7.06
N LEU A 17 2.08 -27.80 -5.94
CA LEU A 17 0.96 -27.32 -5.14
C LEU A 17 0.13 -26.25 -5.89
N ARG A 18 0.79 -25.29 -6.55
CA ARG A 18 0.12 -24.24 -7.36
C ARG A 18 -0.63 -24.77 -8.58
N ARG A 19 -0.34 -25.99 -9.06
CA ARG A 19 -1.09 -26.63 -10.16
C ARG A 19 -2.44 -27.19 -9.70
N ARG A 20 -2.67 -27.37 -8.40
CA ARG A 20 -3.94 -27.87 -7.89
C ARG A 20 -5.01 -26.77 -7.97
N PRO A 21 -6.20 -27.05 -8.55
CA PRO A 21 -7.25 -26.04 -8.73
C PRO A 21 -7.72 -25.45 -7.39
N GLY A 22 -7.79 -26.25 -6.32
CA GLY A 22 -8.12 -25.76 -4.98
C GLY A 22 -7.09 -24.78 -4.41
N ALA A 23 -5.79 -24.99 -4.67
CA ALA A 23 -4.74 -24.07 -4.24
C ALA A 23 -4.79 -22.74 -5.00
N GLN A 24 -5.12 -22.77 -6.30
CA GLN A 24 -5.31 -21.55 -7.10
C GLN A 24 -6.53 -20.75 -6.63
N ALA A 25 -7.64 -21.43 -6.32
CA ALA A 25 -8.83 -20.80 -5.76
C ALA A 25 -8.53 -20.16 -4.40
N ALA A 26 -7.83 -20.87 -3.51
CA ALA A 26 -7.39 -20.34 -2.23
C ALA A 26 -6.47 -19.11 -2.40
N MET A 27 -5.49 -19.16 -3.30
CA MET A 27 -4.58 -18.03 -3.59
C MET A 27 -5.34 -16.80 -4.11
N ARG A 28 -6.34 -16.99 -4.98
CA ARG A 28 -7.22 -15.90 -5.43
C ARG A 28 -8.03 -15.32 -4.28
N GLY A 29 -8.57 -16.17 -3.41
CA GLY A 29 -9.29 -15.76 -2.20
C GLY A 29 -8.41 -14.96 -1.24
N VAL A 30 -7.18 -15.42 -0.98
CA VAL A 30 -6.20 -14.72 -0.16
C VAL A 30 -5.85 -13.37 -0.76
N ASN A 31 -5.56 -13.30 -2.07
CA ASN A 31 -5.27 -12.03 -2.73
C ASN A 31 -6.45 -11.06 -2.65
N ALA A 32 -7.69 -11.54 -2.84
CA ALA A 32 -8.89 -10.72 -2.68
C ALA A 32 -9.08 -10.25 -1.23
N ALA A 33 -8.80 -11.10 -0.25
CA ALA A 33 -8.87 -10.75 1.17
C ALA A 33 -7.82 -9.69 1.54
N VAL A 34 -6.59 -9.82 1.04
CA VAL A 34 -5.53 -8.83 1.27
C VAL A 34 -5.90 -7.48 0.66
N VAL A 35 -6.34 -7.46 -0.59
CA VAL A 35 -6.78 -6.21 -1.24
C VAL A 35 -7.98 -5.61 -0.51
N GLY A 36 -8.95 -6.43 -0.07
CA GLY A 36 -10.09 -5.99 0.73
C GLY A 36 -9.66 -5.41 2.08
N LEU A 37 -8.69 -6.02 2.76
CA LEU A 37 -8.15 -5.53 4.02
C LEU A 37 -7.35 -4.23 3.83
N LEU A 38 -6.57 -4.11 2.74
CA LEU A 38 -5.86 -2.88 2.38
C LEU A 38 -6.84 -1.75 2.03
N ALA A 39 -7.94 -2.05 1.34
CA ALA A 39 -8.99 -1.07 1.07
C ALA A 39 -9.72 -0.65 2.35
N ALA A 40 -10.01 -1.60 3.24
CA ALA A 40 -10.61 -1.32 4.54
C ALA A 40 -9.68 -0.47 5.43
N SER A 41 -8.37 -0.76 5.43
CA SER A 41 -7.38 0.00 6.19
C SER A 41 -7.15 1.41 5.61
N LEU A 42 -7.25 1.56 4.29
CA LEU A 42 -7.22 2.86 3.63
C LEU A 42 -8.38 3.75 4.11
N TYR A 43 -9.57 3.19 4.29
CA TYR A 43 -10.70 3.92 4.86
C TYR A 43 -10.52 4.18 6.36
N ASN A 44 -10.22 3.16 7.14
CA ASN A 44 -10.00 3.27 8.58
C ASN A 44 -8.84 2.36 9.01
N PRO A 45 -7.71 2.88 9.50
CA PRO A 45 -7.54 4.21 10.07
C PRO A 45 -6.95 5.27 9.14
N VAL A 46 -6.46 4.95 7.94
CA VAL A 46 -5.60 5.89 7.19
C VAL A 46 -6.35 7.18 6.85
N TRP A 47 -7.52 7.09 6.21
CA TRP A 47 -8.32 8.27 5.89
C TRP A 47 -8.88 8.94 7.15
N THR A 48 -9.47 8.16 8.06
CA THR A 48 -10.11 8.68 9.28
C THR A 48 -9.14 9.32 10.28
N SER A 49 -7.86 8.93 10.29
CA SER A 49 -6.84 9.53 11.16
C SER A 49 -6.06 10.67 10.50
N ALA A 50 -5.94 10.66 9.16
CA ALA A 50 -5.18 11.69 8.44
C ALA A 50 -6.02 12.90 8.03
N VAL A 51 -7.32 12.71 7.76
CA VAL A 51 -8.22 13.77 7.25
C VAL A 51 -9.23 14.13 8.32
N LEU A 52 -8.86 15.08 9.18
CA LEU A 52 -9.72 15.55 10.28
C LEU A 52 -10.52 16.79 9.86
N ARG A 53 -9.96 17.59 8.94
CA ARG A 53 -10.54 18.84 8.45
C ARG A 53 -10.60 18.85 6.92
N PRO A 54 -11.51 19.62 6.32
CA PRO A 54 -11.57 19.76 4.86
C PRO A 54 -10.27 20.31 4.25
N ALA A 55 -9.49 21.08 5.01
CA ALA A 55 -8.17 21.56 4.59
C ALA A 55 -7.14 20.42 4.44
N ASP A 56 -7.21 19.40 5.30
CA ASP A 56 -6.31 18.23 5.23
C ASP A 56 -6.61 17.40 3.96
N ALA A 57 -7.89 17.31 3.58
CA ALA A 57 -8.31 16.67 2.34
C ALA A 57 -7.78 17.41 1.10
N ALA A 58 -7.83 18.74 1.12
CA ALA A 58 -7.30 19.56 0.03
C ALA A 58 -5.77 19.41 -0.09
N LEU A 59 -5.05 19.40 1.03
CA LEU A 59 -3.61 19.15 1.05
C LEU A 59 -3.28 17.77 0.50
N ALA A 60 -3.98 16.73 0.95
CA ALA A 60 -3.79 15.35 0.46
C ALA A 60 -4.04 15.26 -1.05
N LEU A 61 -5.07 15.93 -1.57
CA LEU A 61 -5.37 15.98 -3.01
C LEU A 61 -4.25 16.65 -3.79
N VAL A 62 -3.72 17.79 -3.32
CA VAL A 62 -2.62 18.50 -3.98
C VAL A 62 -1.35 17.65 -4.00
N LEU A 63 -0.99 17.01 -2.88
CA LEU A 63 0.17 16.12 -2.80
C LEU A 63 0.01 14.88 -3.70
N PHE A 64 -1.21 14.35 -3.80
CA PHE A 64 -1.51 13.24 -4.71
C PHE A 64 -1.38 13.65 -6.18
N LEU A 65 -1.90 14.82 -6.55
CA LEU A 65 -1.75 15.39 -7.90
C LEU A 65 -0.28 15.67 -8.22
N LEU A 66 0.51 16.08 -7.22
CA LEU A 66 1.93 16.31 -7.36
C LEU A 66 2.69 15.00 -7.68
N LEU A 67 2.30 13.87 -7.10
CA LEU A 67 2.83 12.56 -7.47
C LEU A 67 2.41 12.15 -8.88
N LEU A 68 1.15 12.38 -9.25
CA LEU A 68 0.59 11.88 -10.51
C LEU A 68 1.03 12.69 -11.73
N VAL A 69 1.02 14.03 -11.61
CA VAL A 69 1.30 14.96 -12.72
C VAL A 69 2.76 15.38 -12.73
N ALA A 70 3.30 15.80 -11.58
CA ALA A 70 4.68 16.28 -11.49
C ALA A 70 5.72 15.16 -11.31
N LYS A 71 5.29 13.90 -11.08
CA LYS A 71 6.14 12.71 -10.92
C LYS A 71 7.31 12.94 -9.95
N LEU A 72 7.09 13.75 -8.93
CA LEU A 72 8.11 14.06 -7.94
C LEU A 72 8.48 12.80 -7.13
N PRO A 73 9.74 12.67 -6.68
CA PRO A 73 10.14 11.54 -5.87
C PRO A 73 9.27 11.47 -4.60
N PRO A 74 8.83 10.28 -4.17
CA PRO A 74 7.91 10.14 -3.03
C PRO A 74 8.41 10.84 -1.76
N LEU A 75 9.73 10.84 -1.51
CA LEU A 75 10.32 11.53 -0.37
C LEU A 75 10.06 13.04 -0.36
N ALA A 76 10.11 13.69 -1.53
CA ALA A 76 9.88 15.14 -1.62
C ALA A 76 8.41 15.47 -1.30
N VAL A 77 7.47 14.66 -1.76
CA VAL A 77 6.04 14.83 -1.48
C VAL A 77 5.73 14.60 0.00
N VAL A 78 6.37 13.61 0.63
CA VAL A 78 6.26 13.39 2.09
C VAL A 78 6.83 14.59 2.87
N GLY A 79 7.97 15.14 2.45
CA GLY A 79 8.54 16.35 3.07
C GLY A 79 7.61 17.56 2.97
N LEU A 80 7.02 17.81 1.80
CA LEU A 80 6.05 18.88 1.60
C LEU A 80 4.77 18.65 2.43
N GLY A 81 4.30 17.41 2.51
CA GLY A 81 3.14 17.05 3.33
C GLY A 81 3.38 17.26 4.82
N ALA A 82 4.58 16.94 5.33
CA ALA A 82 4.94 17.20 6.72
C ALA A 82 4.95 18.70 7.04
N LEU A 83 5.53 19.53 6.16
CA LEU A 83 5.56 20.98 6.32
C LEU A 83 4.15 21.60 6.22
N GLY A 84 3.35 21.17 5.24
CA GLY A 84 1.98 21.64 5.05
C GLY A 84 1.05 21.23 6.20
N GLY A 85 1.18 20.00 6.69
CA GLY A 85 0.43 19.49 7.84
C GLY A 85 0.78 20.22 9.13
N MET A 86 2.07 20.51 9.38
CA MET A 86 2.47 21.34 10.52
C MET A 86 1.82 22.72 10.48
N GLY A 87 1.80 23.39 9.32
CA GLY A 87 1.16 24.70 9.17
C GLY A 87 -0.35 24.67 9.46
N LEU A 88 -1.04 23.60 9.03
CA LEU A 88 -2.48 23.43 9.26
C LEU A 88 -2.85 23.12 10.71
N ILE A 89 -1.94 22.55 11.50
CA ILE A 89 -2.17 22.28 12.93
C ILE A 89 -2.32 23.59 13.74
N PHE A 90 -1.70 24.69 13.31
CA PHE A 90 -1.72 25.97 14.03
C PHE A 90 -2.91 26.88 13.68
N ILE A 91 -3.75 26.49 12.73
CA ILE A 91 -4.95 27.22 12.27
C ILE A 91 -6.19 26.54 12.84
#